data_AF-A0A970VX13-F1
#
_entry.id   AF-A0A970VX13-F1
#
_cell.length_a   1.000
_cell.length_b   1.000
_cell.length_c   1.000
_cell.angle_alpha   90.00
_cell.angle_beta   90.00
_cell.angle_gamma   90.00
#
_symmetry.space_group_name_H-M   'P 1'
#
loop_
_entity.id
_entity.type
_entity.pdbx_description
1 polymer ?
#
loop_
_entity_poly.entity_id
_entity_poly.type
_entity_poly.pdbx_seq_one_letter_code
_entity_poly.pdbx_strand_id
1 'polypeptide(L)'
;FAAHVEKNGLERSKLISGCCPSDRDIEGNIRPLWLKVTEIVSRGQEKGQITTIYPAETITDLLLIALRGVAVDWSRRDGSYSLKERMEQFTNLFLSGLGK
;
A
#
# COMPACT_ATOMS: atom_id res chain seq x y z
N PHE A 1 -16.40 -10.10 -5.60
CA PHE A 1 -16.58 -11.50 -5.12
C PHE A 1 -15.22 -12.18 -5.08
N ALA A 2 -14.63 -12.39 -3.89
CA ALA A 2 -13.42 -13.17 -3.75
C ALA A 2 -13.82 -14.58 -3.32
N ALA A 3 -13.70 -15.55 -4.24
CA ALA A 3 -13.96 -16.94 -3.94
C ALA A 3 -12.82 -17.50 -3.07
N HIS A 4 -13.19 -18.06 -1.93
CA HIS A 4 -12.32 -18.76 -1.00
C HIS A 4 -11.91 -20.12 -1.60
N VAL A 5 -10.91 -20.16 -2.48
CA VAL A 5 -10.49 -21.41 -3.16
C VAL A 5 -9.05 -21.83 -2.86
N GLU A 6 -8.20 -20.96 -2.31
CA GLU A 6 -6.79 -21.32 -2.12
C GLU A 6 -6.44 -21.61 -0.65
N LYS A 7 -5.95 -22.83 -0.40
CA LYS A 7 -5.64 -23.37 0.92
C LYS A 7 -4.27 -22.92 1.47
N ASN A 8 -3.48 -22.18 0.68
CA ASN A 8 -2.09 -21.85 0.96
C ASN A 8 -1.76 -20.47 0.36
N GLY A 9 -1.11 -19.59 1.12
CA GLY A 9 -0.77 -18.23 0.70
C GLY A 9 0.19 -18.14 -0.50
N LEU A 10 0.90 -19.23 -0.80
CA LEU A 10 1.91 -19.32 -1.85
C LEU A 10 1.33 -19.23 -3.27
N GLU A 11 0.23 -19.91 -3.57
CA GLU A 11 -0.38 -19.88 -4.92
C GLU A 11 -0.92 -18.47 -5.23
N ARG A 12 -1.58 -17.86 -4.25
CA ARG A 12 -1.99 -16.46 -4.30
C ARG A 12 -0.80 -15.52 -4.48
N SER A 13 0.31 -15.78 -3.77
CA SER A 13 1.54 -15.00 -3.88
C SER A 13 2.15 -15.10 -5.29
N LYS A 14 2.14 -16.28 -5.93
CA LYS A 14 2.58 -16.45 -7.33
C LYS A 14 1.73 -15.64 -8.30
N LEU A 15 0.41 -15.66 -8.13
CA LEU A 15 -0.52 -14.87 -8.96
C LEU A 15 -0.27 -13.36 -8.78
N ILE A 16 -0.11 -12.90 -7.54
CA ILE A 16 0.21 -11.51 -7.23
C ILE A 16 1.58 -11.11 -7.81
N SER A 17 2.56 -12.02 -7.76
CA SER A 17 3.92 -11.78 -8.27
C SER A 17 4.00 -11.77 -9.79
N GLY A 18 3.09 -12.48 -10.48
CA GLY A 18 2.98 -12.47 -11.94
C GLY A 18 2.18 -11.29 -12.50
N CYS A 19 1.38 -10.61 -11.66
CA CYS A 19 0.68 -9.40 -12.07
C CYS A 19 1.62 -8.20 -12.03
N CYS A 20 1.77 -7.51 -13.17
CA CYS A 20 2.43 -6.22 -13.19
C CYS A 20 1.65 -5.26 -12.26
N PRO A 21 2.28 -4.68 -11.21
CA PRO A 21 1.62 -3.70 -10.38
C PRO A 21 1.17 -2.53 -11.25
N SER A 22 -0.13 -2.32 -11.37
CA SER A 22 -0.70 -1.20 -12.09
C SER A 22 -1.53 -0.37 -11.13
N ASP A 23 -1.26 0.93 -11.09
CA ASP A 23 -2.10 1.89 -10.38
C ASP A 23 -3.39 2.21 -11.14
N ARG A 24 -3.58 1.55 -12.30
CA ARG A 24 -4.81 1.53 -13.07
C ARG A 24 -5.60 0.23 -12.85
N ASP A 25 -6.91 0.34 -12.99
CA ASP A 25 -7.82 -0.82 -13.04
C ASP A 25 -7.91 -1.41 -14.46
N ILE A 26 -8.83 -2.36 -14.65
CA ILE A 26 -9.04 -3.05 -15.93
C ILE A 26 -9.60 -2.13 -17.03
N GLU A 27 -10.17 -0.98 -16.66
CA GLU A 27 -10.72 0.03 -17.57
C GLU A 27 -9.70 1.13 -17.85
N GLY A 28 -8.53 1.09 -17.19
CA GLY A 28 -7.48 2.10 -17.32
C GLY A 28 -7.65 3.30 -16.39
N ASN A 29 -8.63 3.29 -15.48
CA ASN A 29 -8.85 4.36 -14.51
C ASN A 29 -7.88 4.24 -13.33
N ILE A 30 -7.51 5.36 -12.72
CA ILE A 30 -6.68 5.36 -11.51
C ILE A 30 -7.46 4.68 -10.38
N ARG A 31 -6.79 3.78 -9.66
CA ARG A 31 -7.42 3.03 -8.57
C ARG A 31 -7.92 3.98 -7.46
N PRO A 32 -9.16 3.78 -6.95
CA PRO A 32 -9.72 4.62 -5.89
C PRO A 32 -8.85 4.72 -4.62
N LEU A 33 -8.14 3.64 -4.28
CA LEU A 33 -7.21 3.63 -3.14
C LEU A 33 -6.11 4.67 -3.32
N TRP A 34 -5.51 4.76 -4.50
CA TRP A 34 -4.45 5.71 -4.78
C TRP A 34 -5.00 7.14 -4.66
N LEU A 35 -6.15 7.42 -5.29
CA LEU A 35 -6.81 8.74 -5.22
C LEU A 35 -7.06 9.18 -3.78
N LYS A 36 -7.57 8.27 -2.93
CA LYS A 36 -7.86 8.57 -1.53
C LYS A 36 -6.62 8.78 -0.68
N VAL A 37 -5.55 8.02 -0.91
CA VAL A 37 -4.30 8.23 -0.19
C VAL A 37 -3.66 9.56 -0.61
N THR A 38 -3.63 9.88 -1.90
CA THR A 38 -3.15 11.17 -2.40
C THR A 38 -3.93 12.34 -1.79
N GLU A 39 -5.26 12.25 -1.73
CA GLU A 39 -6.10 13.26 -1.07
C GLU A 39 -5.72 13.47 0.41
N ILE A 40 -5.47 12.39 1.15
CA ILE A 40 -5.04 12.46 2.56
C ILE A 40 -3.67 13.12 2.68
N VAL A 41 -2.72 12.74 1.82
CA VAL A 41 -1.36 13.29 1.82
C VAL A 41 -1.37 14.77 1.49
N SER A 42 -2.05 15.19 0.41
CA SER A 42 -2.18 16.61 0.04
C SER A 42 -2.78 17.44 1.17
N ARG A 43 -3.84 16.95 1.82
CA ARG A 43 -4.43 17.64 2.97
C ARG A 43 -3.47 17.74 4.16
N GLY A 44 -2.61 16.73 4.36
CA GLY A 44 -1.55 16.77 5.37
C GLY A 44 -0.48 17.82 5.03
N GLN A 45 -0.12 17.96 3.76
CA GLN A 45 0.82 18.99 3.27
C GLN A 45 0.25 20.40 3.43
N GLU A 46 -1.01 20.63 3.07
CA GLU A 46 -1.71 21.90 3.26
C GLU A 46 -1.72 22.35 4.73
N LYS A 47 -1.84 21.39 5.65
CA LYS A 47 -1.81 21.61 7.10
C LYS A 47 -0.41 21.68 7.70
N GLY A 48 0.64 21.54 6.90
CA GLY A 48 2.03 21.50 7.36
C GLY A 48 2.40 20.27 8.20
N GLN A 49 1.58 19.20 8.16
CA GLN A 49 1.79 17.95 8.91
C GLN A 49 2.71 16.97 8.16
N ILE A 50 2.76 17.08 6.83
CA ILE A 50 3.61 16.27 5.95
C ILE A 50 4.53 17.20 5.18
N THR A 51 5.77 16.77 4.96
CA THR A 51 6.75 17.50 4.15
C THR A 51 6.23 17.83 2.74
N THR A 52 6.55 19.03 2.25
CA THR A 52 6.28 19.50 0.88
C THR A 52 7.50 19.40 -0.03
N ILE A 53 8.58 18.73 0.43
CA ILE A 53 9.80 18.50 -0.37
C ILE A 53 9.47 17.63 -1.60
N TYR A 54 8.52 16.70 -1.46
CA TYR A 54 8.05 15.82 -2.53
C TYR A 54 6.56 16.06 -2.82
N PRO A 55 6.11 15.87 -4.07
CA PRO A 55 4.68 15.89 -4.41
C PRO A 55 3.90 14.81 -3.65
N ALA A 56 2.61 15.06 -3.40
CA ALA A 56 1.72 14.13 -2.71
C ALA A 56 1.62 12.77 -3.41
N GLU A 57 1.67 12.78 -4.75
CA GLU A 57 1.66 11.60 -5.61
C GLU A 57 2.88 10.72 -5.35
N THR A 58 4.07 11.31 -5.29
CA THR A 58 5.31 10.58 -5.00
C THR A 58 5.30 9.96 -3.61
N ILE A 59 4.83 10.71 -2.61
CA ILE A 59 4.69 10.18 -1.24
C ILE A 59 3.67 9.03 -1.21
N THR A 60 2.56 9.15 -1.96
CA THR A 60 1.53 8.12 -2.07
C THR A 60 2.07 6.85 -2.70
N ASP A 61 2.81 6.96 -3.80
CA ASP A 61 3.44 5.82 -4.46
C ASP A 61 4.37 5.08 -3.51
N LEU A 62 5.25 5.82 -2.81
CA LEU A 62 6.19 5.24 -1.85
C LEU A 62 5.47 4.54 -0.68
N LEU A 63 4.42 5.14 -0.15
CA LEU A 63 3.62 4.54 0.93
C LEU A 63 2.95 3.25 0.46
N LEU A 64 2.32 3.26 -0.73
CA LEU A 64 1.65 2.09 -1.27
C LEU A 64 2.64 0.98 -1.64
N ILE A 65 3.84 1.31 -2.14
CA ILE A 65 4.93 0.34 -2.36
C ILE A 65 5.31 -0.34 -1.04
N ALA A 66 5.51 0.42 0.03
CA ALA A 66 5.85 -0.14 1.34
C ALA A 66 4.76 -1.09 1.87
N LEU A 67 3.49 -0.67 1.79
CA LEU A 67 2.35 -1.49 2.23
C LEU A 67 2.15 -2.76 1.38
N ARG A 68 2.37 -2.66 0.06
CA ARG A 68 2.38 -3.83 -0.84
C ARG A 68 3.49 -4.80 -0.44
N GLY A 69 4.67 -4.29 -0.09
CA GLY A 69 5.79 -5.10 0.43
C GLY A 69 5.40 -5.90 1.68
N VAL A 70 4.70 -5.29 2.62
CA VAL A 70 4.17 -5.97 3.82
C VAL A 70 3.19 -7.08 3.46
N ALA A 71 2.24 -6.81 2.56
CA ALA A 71 1.25 -7.81 2.14
C ALA A 71 1.90 -9.01 1.43
N VAL A 72 2.91 -8.76 0.59
CA VAL A 72 3.67 -9.82 -0.08
C VAL A 72 4.48 -10.64 0.93
N ASP A 73 5.21 -10.01 1.85
CA ASP A 73 5.96 -10.72 2.91
C ASP A 73 5.04 -11.58 3.79
N TRP A 74 3.89 -11.05 4.20
CA TRP A 74 2.88 -11.77 4.96
C TRP A 74 2.39 -13.03 4.24
N SER A 75 2.09 -12.90 2.94
CA SER A 75 1.64 -14.02 2.10
C SER A 75 2.70 -15.12 1.97
N ARG A 76 3.99 -14.73 1.91
CA ARG A 76 5.12 -15.66 1.80
C ARG A 76 5.44 -16.39 3.09
N ARG A 77 4.93 -15.92 4.22
CA ARG A 77 5.14 -16.49 5.55
C ARG A 77 3.87 -17.16 6.08
N ASP A 78 3.02 -17.65 5.17
CA ASP A 78 1.76 -18.34 5.47
C ASP A 78 0.87 -17.60 6.49
N GLY A 79 0.87 -16.28 6.42
CA GLY A 79 0.07 -15.45 7.31
C GLY A 79 0.46 -15.53 8.79
N SER A 80 1.71 -15.89 9.10
CA SER A 80 2.25 -16.10 10.46
C SER A 80 2.20 -14.90 11.42
N TYR A 81 1.73 -13.74 10.99
CA TYR A 81 1.55 -12.56 11.83
C TYR A 81 0.29 -11.78 11.48
N SER A 82 -0.12 -10.87 12.36
CA SER A 82 -1.24 -9.94 12.11
C SER A 82 -0.88 -8.95 11.01
N LEU A 83 -1.48 -9.12 9.83
CA LEU A 83 -1.25 -8.23 8.69
C LEU A 83 -1.62 -6.78 9.03
N LYS A 84 -2.73 -6.60 9.76
CA LYS A 84 -3.21 -5.29 10.21
C LYS A 84 -2.18 -4.57 11.07
N GLU A 85 -1.68 -5.22 12.11
CA GLU A 85 -0.68 -4.63 13.02
C GLU A 85 0.61 -4.28 12.28
N ARG A 86 1.06 -5.16 11.37
CA ARG A 86 2.28 -4.90 10.61
C ARG A 86 2.10 -3.72 9.64
N MET A 87 0.95 -3.62 8.98
CA MET A 87 0.63 -2.46 8.14
C MET A 87 0.61 -1.17 8.95
N GLU A 88 -0.05 -1.16 10.12
CA GLU A 88 -0.09 0.01 11.01
C GLU A 88 1.31 0.44 11.47
N GLN A 89 2.17 -0.52 11.83
CA GLN A 89 3.57 -0.26 12.17
C GLN A 89 4.33 0.39 11.02
N PHE A 90 4.20 -0.14 9.80
CA PHE A 90 4.86 0.41 8.62
C PHE A 90 4.34 1.80 8.25
N THR A 91 3.03 2.03 8.32
CA THR A 91 2.43 3.34 8.09
C THR A 91 2.95 4.36 9.11
N ASN A 92 2.96 4.00 10.41
CA ASN A 92 3.46 4.89 11.46
C ASN A 92 4.94 5.22 11.27
N LEU A 93 5.76 4.21 10.97
CA LEU A 93 7.20 4.41 10.71
C LEU A 93 7.40 5.33 9.50
N PHE A 94 6.71 5.06 8.40
CA PHE A 94 6.80 5.85 7.18
C PHE A 94 6.41 7.31 7.41
N LEU A 95 5.28 7.55 8.09
CA LEU A 95 4.81 8.90 8.40
C LEU A 95 5.71 9.62 9.40
N SER A 96 6.29 8.91 10.37
CA SER A 96 7.24 9.52 11.33
C SER A 96 8.50 10.06 10.66
N GLY A 97 8.94 9.43 9.56
CA GLY A 97 10.07 9.92 8.75
C GLY A 97 9.72 11.08 7.81
N LEU A 98 8.43 11.37 7.61
CA LEU A 98 7.93 12.46 6.77
C LEU A 98 7.42 13.67 7.56
N GLY A 99 7.37 13.55 8.89
CA GLY A 99 7.00 14.64 9.79
C GLY A 99 7.96 15.81 9.66
N LYS A 100 7.40 17.03 9.78
CA LYS A 100 8.16 18.27 9.85
C LYS A 100 8.61 18.56 11.27
#